data_AF-A0A8J7DSZ9-F1
#
_entry.id   AF-A0A8J7DSZ9-F1
#
_cell.length_a   1.000
_cell.length_b   1.000
_cell.length_c   1.000
_cell.angle_alpha   90.00
_cell.angle_beta   90.00
_cell.angle_gamma   90.00
#
_symmetry.space_group_name_H-M   'P 1'
#
loop_
_entity.id
_entity.type
_entity.pdbx_description
1 polymer ?
#
loop_
_entity_poly.entity_id
_entity_poly.type
_entity_poly.pdbx_seq_one_letter_code
_entity_poly.pdbx_strand_id
1 'polypeptide(L)'
;FVAASATIAKAYFADGPFPNPKAPVDGGQKLADYRGEKLTIHGELNKLIANVTLFRDGAGMHWRTDGTTSGPNAGCDRPGTGIETGGNLLGERLAISMLRDIRSTYRESLGTFEFRSINGNTVRF
;
A
#
# COMPACT_ATOMS: atom_id res chain seq x y z
N PHE A 1 -0.91 -6.15 7.73
CA PHE A 1 -0.67 -7.25 6.76
C PHE A 1 -0.96 -6.85 5.31
N VAL A 2 -2.15 -6.35 4.98
CA VAL A 2 -2.52 -5.98 3.58
C VAL A 2 -1.50 -5.09 2.89
N ALA A 3 -0.93 -4.09 3.58
CA ALA A 3 0.09 -3.20 3.02
C ALA A 3 1.37 -3.94 2.61
N ALA A 4 1.84 -4.88 3.43
CA ALA A 4 3.01 -5.69 3.08
C ALA A 4 2.75 -6.51 1.80
N SER A 5 1.60 -7.18 1.72
CA SER A 5 1.22 -7.97 0.54
C SER A 5 1.11 -7.11 -0.73
N ALA A 6 0.47 -5.94 -0.62
CA ALA A 6 0.37 -5.00 -1.74
C ALA A 6 1.73 -4.42 -2.14
N THR A 7 2.64 -4.16 -1.20
CA THR A 7 4.03 -3.75 -1.48
C THR A 7 4.79 -4.83 -2.24
N ILE A 8 4.66 -6.11 -1.85
CA ILE A 8 5.25 -7.22 -2.62
C ILE A 8 4.68 -7.24 -4.05
N ALA A 9 3.35 -7.10 -4.21
CA ALA A 9 2.74 -7.06 -5.54
C ALA A 9 3.26 -5.88 -6.39
N LYS A 10 3.38 -4.68 -5.81
CA LYS A 10 3.94 -3.51 -6.49
C LYS A 10 5.42 -3.71 -6.89
N ALA A 11 6.18 -4.47 -6.11
CA ALA A 11 7.58 -4.76 -6.43
C ALA A 11 7.73 -5.75 -7.60
N TYR A 12 6.87 -6.76 -7.70
CA TYR A 12 6.96 -7.80 -8.73
C TYR A 12 6.24 -7.45 -10.04
N PHE A 13 5.18 -6.63 -9.99
CA PHE A 13 4.36 -6.32 -11.16
C PHE A 13 4.42 -4.83 -11.49
N ALA A 14 4.70 -4.51 -12.75
CA ALA A 14 4.73 -3.13 -13.24
C ALA A 14 3.38 -2.44 -13.06
N ASP A 15 3.41 -1.12 -12.82
CA ASP A 15 2.19 -0.32 -12.85
C ASP A 15 1.69 -0.18 -14.30
N GLY A 16 0.40 0.06 -14.44
CA GLY A 16 -0.24 0.23 -15.73
C GLY A 16 -1.74 0.44 -15.60
N PRO A 17 -2.44 0.67 -16.73
CA PRO A 17 -3.90 0.84 -16.72
C PRO A 17 -4.58 -0.39 -16.14
N PHE A 18 -5.57 -0.19 -15.26
CA PHE A 18 -6.40 -1.29 -14.77
C PHE A 18 -7.32 -1.79 -15.90
N PRO A 19 -7.28 -3.08 -16.28
CA PRO A 19 -8.08 -3.59 -17.38
C PRO A 19 -9.55 -3.75 -16.97
N ASN A 20 -10.46 -3.28 -17.82
CA ASN A 20 -11.92 -3.48 -17.71
C ASN A 20 -12.50 -3.24 -16.30
N PRO A 21 -12.28 -2.05 -15.69
CA PRO A 21 -12.74 -1.77 -14.33
C PRO A 21 -14.27 -1.87 -14.23
N LYS A 22 -14.75 -2.38 -13.10
CA LYS A 22 -16.18 -2.59 -12.82
C LYS A 22 -16.59 -1.89 -11.53
N ALA A 23 -17.87 -1.58 -11.40
CA ALA A 23 -18.48 -1.07 -10.18
C ALA A 23 -19.71 -1.91 -9.79
N PRO A 24 -19.94 -2.14 -8.49
CA PRO A 24 -21.15 -2.81 -8.02
C PRO A 24 -22.39 -1.93 -8.27
N VAL A 25 -23.46 -2.57 -8.75
CA VAL A 25 -24.80 -1.98 -8.92
C VAL A 25 -25.85 -2.92 -8.35
N ASP A 26 -27.12 -2.50 -8.31
CA ASP A 26 -28.24 -3.34 -7.85
C ASP A 26 -28.02 -3.87 -6.42
N GLY A 27 -27.70 -2.96 -5.50
CA GLY A 27 -27.39 -3.31 -4.10
C GLY A 27 -26.13 -4.19 -3.92
N GLY A 28 -25.26 -4.25 -4.93
CA GLY A 28 -24.06 -5.09 -4.90
C GLY A 28 -24.26 -6.49 -5.49
N GLN A 29 -25.41 -6.78 -6.10
CA GLN A 29 -25.69 -8.09 -6.72
C GLN A 29 -25.28 -8.17 -8.19
N LYS A 30 -24.92 -7.06 -8.83
CA LYS A 30 -24.48 -7.00 -10.24
C LYS A 30 -23.26 -6.11 -10.41
N LEU A 31 -22.55 -6.29 -11.53
CA LEU A 31 -21.43 -5.44 -11.93
C LEU A 31 -21.78 -4.67 -13.21
N ALA A 32 -21.47 -3.38 -13.23
CA ALA A 32 -21.51 -2.52 -14.41
C ALA A 32 -20.11 -2.02 -14.77
N ASP A 33 -19.92 -1.58 -16.01
CA ASP A 33 -18.68 -0.93 -16.44
C ASP A 33 -18.42 0.34 -15.62
N TYR A 34 -17.21 0.47 -15.09
CA TYR A 34 -16.78 1.68 -14.40
C TYR A 34 -16.47 2.78 -15.43
N ARG A 35 -17.12 3.94 -15.26
CA ARG A 35 -17.03 5.09 -16.18
C ARG A 35 -16.32 6.32 -15.58
N GLY A 36 -15.62 6.14 -14.46
CA GLY A 36 -14.91 7.22 -13.77
C GLY A 36 -13.51 7.46 -14.34
N GLU A 37 -12.64 7.99 -13.48
CA GLU A 37 -11.26 8.31 -13.84
C GLU A 37 -10.43 7.09 -14.21
N LYS A 38 -9.36 7.28 -14.97
CA LYS A 38 -8.48 6.18 -15.35
C LYS A 38 -7.81 5.58 -14.11
N LEU A 39 -8.05 4.29 -13.86
CA LEU A 39 -7.45 3.56 -12.76
C LEU A 39 -6.11 2.93 -13.18
N THR A 40 -5.19 2.79 -12.23
CA THR A 40 -3.94 2.05 -12.40
C THR A 40 -3.87 0.85 -11.46
N ILE A 41 -3.08 -0.16 -11.82
CA ILE A 41 -2.90 -1.37 -11.01
C ILE A 41 -2.35 -1.01 -9.62
N HIS A 42 -1.31 -0.18 -9.54
CA HIS A 42 -0.74 0.23 -8.25
C HIS A 42 -1.70 1.15 -7.48
N GLY A 43 -2.49 1.97 -8.18
CA GLY A 43 -3.55 2.77 -7.58
C GLY A 43 -4.62 1.90 -6.91
N GLU A 44 -5.09 0.85 -7.59
CA GLU A 44 -6.06 -0.08 -7.04
C GLU A 44 -5.49 -0.96 -5.91
N LEU A 45 -4.19 -1.27 -5.93
CA LEU A 45 -3.51 -1.91 -4.80
C LEU A 45 -3.47 -0.97 -3.57
N ASN A 46 -3.18 0.32 -3.77
CA ASN A 46 -3.24 1.30 -2.68
C ASN A 46 -4.68 1.47 -2.17
N LYS A 47 -5.68 1.43 -3.06
CA LYS A 47 -7.11 1.43 -2.68
C LYS A 47 -7.48 0.19 -1.87
N LEU A 48 -6.98 -1.00 -2.22
CA LEU A 48 -7.18 -2.22 -1.46
C LEU A 48 -6.65 -2.10 -0.02
N ILE A 49 -5.45 -1.52 0.16
CA ILE A 49 -4.91 -1.22 1.48
C ILE A 49 -5.89 -0.33 2.26
N ALA A 50 -6.31 0.78 1.66
CA ALA A 50 -7.22 1.73 2.30
C ALA A 50 -8.57 1.09 2.67
N ASN A 51 -9.18 0.30 1.78
CA ASN A 51 -10.45 -0.37 2.03
C ASN A 51 -10.38 -1.31 3.24
N VAL A 52 -9.33 -2.14 3.33
CA VAL A 52 -9.17 -3.08 4.44
C VAL A 52 -8.89 -2.34 5.75
N THR A 53 -8.06 -1.28 5.72
CA THR A 53 -7.78 -0.45 6.90
C THR A 53 -9.02 0.28 7.38
N LEU A 54 -9.69 1.04 6.52
CA LEU A 54 -10.83 1.88 6.90
C LEU A 54 -12.07 1.06 7.28
N PHE A 55 -12.20 -0.17 6.79
CA PHE A 55 -13.25 -1.08 7.27
C PHE A 55 -13.11 -1.37 8.77
N ARG A 56 -11.87 -1.49 9.28
CA ARG A 56 -11.62 -1.73 10.71
C ARG A 56 -11.99 -0.52 11.56
N ASP A 57 -11.76 0.69 11.04
CA ASP A 57 -12.24 1.94 11.65
C ASP A 57 -13.78 2.00 11.66
N GLY A 58 -14.40 1.70 10.51
CA GLY A 58 -15.86 1.70 10.35
C GLY A 58 -16.57 0.65 11.22
N ALA A 59 -15.89 -0.43 11.58
CA ALA A 59 -16.36 -1.43 12.52
C ALA A 59 -16.19 -1.01 14.00
N GLY A 60 -15.64 0.17 14.28
CA GLY A 60 -15.40 0.68 15.63
C GLY A 60 -14.27 0.00 16.38
N MET A 61 -13.40 -0.73 15.69
CA MET A 61 -12.29 -1.50 16.30
C MET A 61 -10.96 -0.74 16.32
N HIS A 62 -10.82 0.28 15.48
CA HIS A 62 -9.57 1.00 15.26
C HIS A 62 -9.81 2.49 15.05
N TRP A 63 -8.74 3.26 15.21
CA TRP A 63 -8.69 4.66 14.82
C TRP A 63 -7.91 4.80 13.52
N ARG A 64 -8.21 5.84 12.74
CA ARG A 64 -7.44 6.18 11.53
C ARG A 64 -5.93 6.17 11.78
N THR A 65 -5.52 6.64 12.95
CA THR A 65 -4.11 6.72 13.34
C THR A 65 -3.42 5.35 13.41
N ASP A 66 -4.16 4.29 13.72
CA ASP A 66 -3.64 2.92 13.78
C ASP A 66 -3.21 2.43 12.39
N GLY A 67 -3.87 2.94 11.33
CA GLY A 67 -3.63 2.56 9.95
C GLY A 67 -2.74 3.53 9.17
N THR A 68 -3.04 4.83 9.23
CA THR A 68 -2.59 5.84 8.25
C THR A 68 -1.62 6.89 8.80
N THR A 69 -1.21 6.84 10.07
CA THR A 69 -0.32 7.88 10.62
C THR A 69 1.08 7.81 10.02
N SER A 70 1.47 8.88 9.32
CA SER A 70 2.84 9.25 8.98
C SER A 70 3.37 10.25 10.03
N GLY A 71 4.51 9.97 10.66
CA GLY A 71 5.06 10.79 11.74
C GLY A 71 5.61 12.14 11.27
N PRO A 72 5.26 13.23 11.97
CA PRO A 72 6.25 14.06 12.66
C PRO A 72 5.97 14.19 14.17
N ASN A 73 4.93 13.52 14.68
CA ASN A 73 4.51 13.60 16.07
C ASN A 73 5.23 12.56 16.94
N ALA A 74 6.51 12.81 17.26
CA ALA A 74 6.86 12.61 18.67
C ALA A 74 6.21 13.79 19.44
N GLY A 75 5.88 13.61 20.72
CA GLY A 75 5.10 14.62 21.47
C GLY A 75 5.68 16.04 21.38
N CYS A 76 4.95 17.04 21.85
CA CYS A 76 5.44 18.43 21.91
C CYS A 76 6.81 18.58 22.63
N ASP A 77 7.27 17.53 23.31
CA ASP A 77 8.53 17.35 24.02
C ASP A 77 9.66 16.69 23.21
N ARG A 78 9.43 16.23 21.96
CA ARG A 78 10.46 15.55 21.15
C ARG A 78 10.44 15.99 19.68
N PRO A 79 11.31 16.92 19.26
CA PRO A 79 11.54 17.19 17.85
C PRO A 79 12.51 16.13 17.31
N GLY A 80 12.03 15.19 16.49
CA GLY A 80 12.91 14.20 15.86
C GLY A 80 12.22 13.17 14.97
N THR A 81 12.67 13.08 13.72
CA THR A 81 12.57 11.93 12.79
C THR A 81 11.35 11.03 13.00
N GLY A 82 10.18 11.45 12.51
CA GLY A 82 8.94 10.67 12.66
C GLY A 82 9.08 9.25 12.11
N ILE A 83 9.12 8.26 12.99
CA ILE A 83 8.87 6.87 12.60
C ILE A 83 7.44 6.86 12.05
N GLU A 84 7.26 6.35 10.84
CA GLU A 84 5.92 6.11 10.32
C GLU A 84 5.26 5.03 11.19
N THR A 85 4.29 5.43 12.01
CA THR A 85 3.72 4.57 13.06
C THR A 85 2.42 3.87 12.65
N GLY A 86 1.81 4.26 11.53
CA GLY A 86 0.63 3.58 11.01
C GLY A 86 0.96 2.16 10.52
N GLY A 87 0.07 1.21 10.80
CA GLY A 87 0.25 -0.20 10.44
C GLY A 87 0.44 -0.44 8.94
N ASN A 88 -0.03 0.47 8.08
CA ASN A 88 0.20 0.38 6.64
C ASN A 88 1.66 0.68 6.28
N LEU A 89 2.24 1.73 6.86
CA LEU A 89 3.62 2.12 6.61
C LEU A 89 4.60 1.14 7.24
N LEU A 90 4.29 0.63 8.44
CA LEU A 90 5.04 -0.47 9.04
C LEU A 90 5.03 -1.72 8.13
N GLY A 91 3.87 -2.05 7.56
CA GLY A 91 3.74 -3.17 6.63
C GLY A 91 4.56 -3.00 5.35
N GLU A 92 4.56 -1.81 4.75
CA GLU A 92 5.38 -1.51 3.57
C GLU A 92 6.89 -1.61 3.89
N ARG A 93 7.32 -1.04 5.02
CA ARG A 93 8.72 -1.12 5.48
C ARG A 93 9.18 -2.57 5.70
N LEU A 94 8.34 -3.39 6.34
CA LEU A 94 8.62 -4.81 6.55
C LEU A 94 8.81 -5.54 5.21
N ALA A 95 7.91 -5.33 4.25
CA ALA A 95 8.01 -5.94 2.93
C ALA A 95 9.27 -5.51 2.18
N ILE A 96 9.62 -4.23 2.21
CA ILE A 96 10.86 -3.71 1.60
C ILE A 96 12.10 -4.33 2.26
N SER A 97 12.15 -4.40 3.58
CA SER A 97 13.27 -5.02 4.31
C SER A 97 13.42 -6.49 3.92
N MET A 98 12.32 -7.24 3.93
CA MET A 98 12.31 -8.65 3.56
C MET A 98 12.76 -8.86 2.10
N LEU A 99 12.31 -8.03 1.16
CA LEU A 99 12.75 -8.11 -0.24
C LEU A 99 14.25 -7.83 -0.41
N ARG A 100 14.82 -6.88 0.36
CA ARG A 100 16.26 -6.60 0.36
C ARG A 100 17.06 -7.80 0.87
N ASP A 101 16.60 -8.40 1.96
CA ASP A 101 17.25 -9.58 2.55
C ASP A 101 17.18 -10.76 1.58
N ILE A 102 16.01 -11.07 1.03
CA ILE A 102 15.83 -12.16 0.05
C ILE A 102 16.65 -11.90 -1.21
N ARG A 103 16.71 -10.66 -1.72
CA ARG A 103 17.54 -10.28 -2.88
C ARG A 103 19.00 -10.68 -2.70
N SER A 104 19.55 -10.57 -1.48
CA SER A 104 20.94 -10.92 -1.17
C SER A 104 21.23 -12.42 -1.23
N THR A 105 20.20 -13.26 -1.27
CA THR A 105 20.32 -14.72 -1.28
C THR A 105 20.33 -15.34 -2.68
N TYR A 106 19.93 -14.59 -3.70
CA TYR A 106 19.91 -15.11 -5.07
C TYR A 106 21.31 -15.21 -5.67
N ARG A 107 21.54 -16.25 -6.47
CA ARG A 107 22.81 -16.46 -7.16
C ARG A 107 22.84 -15.79 -8.54
N GLU A 108 21.66 -15.59 -9.11
CA GLU A 108 21.46 -14.93 -10.39
C GLU A 108 21.67 -13.42 -10.26
N SER A 109 22.05 -12.78 -11.37
CA SER A 109 22.00 -11.32 -11.47
C SER A 109 20.53 -10.88 -11.54
N LEU A 110 20.06 -10.22 -10.48
CA LEU A 110 18.70 -9.70 -10.41
C LEU A 110 18.62 -8.27 -10.95
N GLY A 111 17.48 -7.96 -11.57
CA GLY A 111 17.08 -6.59 -11.87
C GLY A 111 16.90 -5.74 -10.61
N THR A 112 16.49 -4.49 -10.81
CA THR A 112 16.16 -3.56 -9.72
C THR A 112 14.68 -3.66 -9.40
N PHE A 113 14.33 -3.70 -8.11
CA PHE A 113 12.95 -3.48 -7.70
C PHE A 113 12.68 -1.98 -7.72
N GLU A 114 11.67 -1.54 -8.49
CA GLU A 114 11.30 -0.13 -8.58
C GLU A 114 9.78 0.03 -8.58
N PHE A 115 9.24 0.80 -7.62
CA PHE A 115 7.81 1.09 -7.51
C PHE A 115 7.56 2.35 -6.68
N ARG A 116 6.31 2.82 -6.64
CA ARG A 116 5.89 3.95 -5.79
C ARG A 116 5.41 3.45 -4.41
N SER A 117 6.02 3.99 -3.36
CA SER A 117 5.59 3.82 -1.96
C SER A 117 4.17 4.33 -1.74
N ILE A 118 3.53 3.88 -0.65
CA ILE A 118 2.25 4.42 -0.17
C ILE A 118 2.29 5.95 -0.04
N ASN A 119 3.44 6.54 0.31
CA ASN A 119 3.61 7.98 0.44
C ASN A 119 3.99 8.69 -0.88
N GLY A 120 3.92 7.98 -2.02
CA GLY A 120 4.22 8.54 -3.35
C GLY A 120 5.71 8.63 -3.70
N ASN A 121 6.60 8.37 -2.73
CA ASN A 121 8.05 8.33 -2.96
C ASN A 121 8.44 7.14 -3.85
N THR A 122 9.47 7.30 -4.68
CA THR A 122 10.04 6.16 -5.42
C THR A 122 10.87 5.29 -4.48
N VAL A 123 10.57 4.00 -4.46
CA VAL A 123 11.38 2.97 -3.80
C VAL A 123 12.18 2.26 -4.88
N ARG A 124 13.50 2.19 -4.69
CA ARG A 124 14.43 1.53 -5.61
C ARG A 124 15.52 0.82 -4.81
N PHE A 125 15.73 -0.48 -5.05
CA PHE A 125 16.82 -1.25 -4.43
C PHE A 125 17.12 -2.54 -5.20
#